data_AF-A0A944C0F6-F1
#
_entry.id   AF-A0A944C0F6-F1
#
_cell.length_a   1.000
_cell.length_b   1.000
_cell.length_c   1.000
_cell.angle_alpha   90.00
_cell.angle_beta   90.00
_cell.angle_gamma   90.00
#
_symmetry.space_group_name_H-M   'P 1'
#
loop_
_entity.id
_entity.type
_entity.pdbx_description
1 polymer ?
#
loop_
_entity_poly.entity_id
_entity_poly.type
_entity_poly.pdbx_seq_one_letter_code
_entity_poly.pdbx_strand_id
1 'polypeptide(L)'
;QLGGDSTLLNASKSTNFNFKIEGAQFSDEEINGINSLNPKRNKVIDRVNAIKAKGGKLVFDRVDNPTFYNNLIMLDDGLPSVIASLLLEQLNSGVSTLKELVNRITEINPLGYDTRQPSPFYAYKVKHLLTSAALGMMPATAWDGRLDANGGYLVVKGDGDILCYHFYDRNRFEDYLFSNAYLERSSTSRHNYASIIKEEDGTLSFKINFQVRLK
;
A
#
# COMPACT_ATOMS: atom_id res chain seq x y z
N GLN A 1 -18.24 -10.34 -18.92
CA GLN A 1 -17.19 -9.96 -17.96
C GLN A 1 -16.16 -11.08 -17.96
N LEU A 2 -15.07 -10.92 -18.73
CA LEU A 2 -13.96 -11.87 -18.76
C LEU A 2 -12.84 -11.26 -17.90
N GLY A 3 -12.65 -11.81 -16.70
CA GLY A 3 -11.66 -11.35 -15.71
C GLY A 3 -12.18 -10.26 -14.77
N GLY A 4 -11.91 -10.41 -13.47
CA GLY A 4 -12.02 -9.29 -12.53
C GLY A 4 -10.86 -8.31 -12.71
N ASP A 5 -10.91 -7.17 -12.02
CA ASP A 5 -9.87 -6.13 -12.03
C ASP A 5 -8.45 -6.70 -11.97
N SER A 6 -7.59 -6.23 -12.88
CA SER A 6 -6.22 -6.71 -12.99
C SER A 6 -5.42 -6.33 -11.76
N THR A 7 -4.58 -7.24 -11.27
CA THR A 7 -3.71 -6.96 -10.12
C THR A 7 -2.36 -6.47 -10.59
N LEU A 8 -1.96 -5.29 -10.13
CA LEU A 8 -0.63 -4.76 -10.41
C LEU A 8 0.39 -5.23 -9.38
N LEU A 9 0.00 -5.22 -8.10
CA LEU A 9 0.81 -5.73 -7.01
C LEU A 9 -0.06 -6.60 -6.11
N ASN A 10 0.24 -7.90 -6.11
CA ASN A 10 -0.57 -8.90 -5.45
C ASN A 10 -0.37 -8.89 -3.93
N ALA A 11 -1.48 -9.02 -3.20
CA ALA A 11 -1.46 -9.26 -1.77
C ALA A 11 -0.75 -10.57 -1.45
N SER A 12 0.16 -10.54 -0.49
CA SER A 12 0.75 -11.74 0.09
C SER A 12 1.18 -11.45 1.54
N LYS A 13 1.63 -12.47 2.28
CA LYS A 13 2.26 -12.23 3.60
C LYS A 13 3.51 -11.34 3.47
N SER A 14 4.16 -11.32 2.31
CA SER A 14 5.33 -10.48 2.04
C SER A 14 5.00 -9.00 1.87
N THR A 15 3.74 -8.63 1.63
CA THR A 15 3.32 -7.23 1.45
C THR A 15 2.70 -6.63 2.70
N ASN A 16 2.96 -7.20 3.88
CA ASN A 16 2.50 -6.67 5.15
C ASN A 16 3.40 -5.52 5.63
N PHE A 17 2.76 -4.42 6.04
CA PHE A 17 3.36 -3.29 6.72
C PHE A 17 2.98 -3.37 8.20
N ASN A 18 3.98 -3.32 9.08
CA ASN A 18 3.78 -3.34 10.52
C ASN A 18 3.71 -1.93 11.08
N PHE A 19 2.75 -1.72 11.98
CA PHE A 19 2.56 -0.46 12.69
C PHE A 19 2.58 -0.74 14.18
N LYS A 20 3.36 0.02 14.94
CA LYS A 20 3.26 0.05 16.40
C LYS A 20 1.96 0.73 16.82
N ILE A 21 1.36 0.27 17.91
CA ILE A 21 0.23 0.92 18.56
C ILE A 21 0.79 1.73 19.73
N GLU A 22 0.69 3.05 19.63
CA GLU A 22 1.19 3.99 20.63
C GLU A 22 0.05 4.83 21.23
N GLY A 23 0.31 5.49 22.36
CA GLY A 23 -0.63 6.45 22.98
C GLY A 23 -1.73 5.84 23.84
N ALA A 24 -1.83 4.51 23.92
CA ALA A 24 -2.74 3.81 24.83
C ALA A 24 -2.17 2.45 25.25
N GLN A 25 -2.57 1.99 26.43
CA GLN A 25 -2.34 0.64 26.93
C GLN A 25 -3.62 -0.16 26.75
N PHE A 26 -3.50 -1.44 26.41
CA PHE A 26 -4.63 -2.34 26.18
C PHE A 26 -4.49 -3.57 27.07
N SER A 27 -5.56 -3.97 27.76
CA SER A 27 -5.60 -5.25 28.47
C SER A 27 -5.71 -6.42 27.48
N ASP A 28 -5.40 -7.64 27.93
CA ASP A 28 -5.52 -8.83 27.08
C ASP A 28 -6.99 -9.06 26.67
N GLU A 29 -7.97 -8.73 27.52
CA GLU A 29 -9.40 -8.76 27.19
C GLU A 29 -9.77 -7.76 26.10
N GLU A 30 -9.21 -6.54 26.14
CA GLU A 30 -9.45 -5.51 25.12
C GLU A 30 -8.84 -5.92 23.78
N ILE A 31 -7.61 -6.44 23.79
CA ILE A 31 -6.93 -6.98 22.61
C ILE A 31 -7.78 -8.10 21.99
N ASN A 32 -8.23 -9.06 22.81
CA ASN A 32 -9.06 -10.18 22.35
C ASN A 32 -10.42 -9.72 21.81
N GLY A 33 -11.03 -8.71 22.45
CA GLY A 33 -12.28 -8.10 22.00
C GLY A 33 -12.14 -7.46 20.62
N ILE A 34 -11.11 -6.64 20.42
CA ILE A 34 -10.82 -6.00 19.12
C ILE A 34 -10.50 -7.07 18.07
N ASN A 35 -9.65 -8.05 18.40
CA ASN A 35 -9.27 -9.14 17.48
C ASN A 35 -10.42 -10.07 17.12
N SER A 36 -11.50 -10.08 17.91
CA SER A 36 -12.71 -10.87 17.64
C SER A 36 -13.70 -10.15 16.72
N LEU A 37 -13.53 -8.85 16.45
CA LEU A 37 -14.34 -8.12 15.46
C LEU A 37 -14.18 -8.76 14.08
N ASN A 38 -15.24 -9.40 13.58
CA ASN A 38 -15.24 -10.13 12.31
C ASN A 38 -16.47 -9.83 11.43
N PRO A 39 -16.78 -8.55 11.14
CA PRO A 39 -17.87 -8.18 10.25
C PRO A 39 -17.60 -8.66 8.81
N LYS A 40 -18.67 -8.87 8.04
CA LYS A 40 -18.59 -9.28 6.62
C LYS A 40 -17.88 -8.26 5.74
N ARG A 41 -17.96 -6.97 6.08
CA ARG A 41 -17.30 -5.84 5.40
C ARG A 41 -16.55 -5.01 6.44
N ASN A 42 -15.55 -4.25 6.01
CA ASN A 42 -14.86 -3.25 6.84
C ASN A 42 -14.13 -3.76 8.10
N LYS A 43 -13.89 -5.07 8.24
CA LYS A 43 -13.16 -5.67 9.38
C LYS A 43 -11.91 -4.90 9.80
N VAL A 44 -11.05 -4.53 8.86
CA VAL A 44 -9.81 -3.80 9.14
C VAL A 44 -10.10 -2.40 9.68
N ILE A 45 -11.07 -1.68 9.08
CA ILE A 45 -11.49 -0.35 9.53
C ILE A 45 -12.03 -0.44 10.96
N ASP A 46 -12.93 -1.38 11.23
CA ASP A 46 -13.61 -1.47 12.53
C ASP A 46 -12.61 -1.75 13.66
N ARG A 47 -11.62 -2.61 13.41
CA ARG A 47 -10.52 -2.87 14.36
C ARG A 47 -9.66 -1.64 14.60
N VAL A 48 -9.30 -0.92 13.54
CA VAL A 48 -8.49 0.31 13.66
C VAL A 48 -9.26 1.44 14.36
N ASN A 49 -10.57 1.54 14.12
CA ASN A 49 -11.42 2.50 14.82
C ASN A 49 -11.54 2.17 16.31
N ALA A 50 -11.65 0.88 16.66
CA ALA A 50 -11.66 0.45 18.06
C ALA A 50 -10.33 0.78 18.78
N ILE A 51 -9.19 0.60 18.11
CA ILE A 51 -7.87 1.03 18.61
C ILE A 51 -7.85 2.54 18.86
N LYS A 52 -8.30 3.35 17.90
CA LYS A 52 -8.34 4.81 18.00
C LYS A 52 -9.29 5.33 19.07
N ALA A 53 -10.45 4.69 19.24
CA ALA A 53 -11.43 5.06 20.27
C ALA A 53 -10.86 4.96 21.69
N LYS A 54 -9.83 4.12 21.88
CA LYS A 54 -9.08 3.98 23.13
C LYS A 54 -7.88 4.92 23.25
N GLY A 55 -7.67 5.81 22.28
CA GLY A 55 -6.52 6.71 22.21
C GLY A 55 -5.30 6.13 21.50
N GLY A 56 -5.37 4.88 21.01
CA GLY A 56 -4.30 4.24 20.28
C GLY A 56 -4.06 4.87 18.92
N LYS A 57 -2.79 4.98 18.53
CA LYS A 57 -2.34 5.51 17.24
C LYS A 57 -1.47 4.48 16.55
N LEU A 58 -1.69 4.29 15.25
CA LEU A 58 -0.84 3.44 14.43
C LEU A 58 0.34 4.27 13.91
N VAL A 59 1.56 3.88 14.32
CA VAL A 59 2.81 4.51 13.91
C VAL A 59 3.57 3.51 13.05
N PHE A 60 3.96 3.91 11.84
CA PHE A 60 4.69 3.03 10.93
C PHE A 60 6.01 2.59 11.56
N ASP A 61 6.26 1.28 11.57
CA ASP A 61 7.45 0.69 12.14
C ASP A 61 8.35 0.09 11.06
N ARG A 62 7.82 -0.86 10.27
CA ARG A 62 8.60 -1.55 9.24
C ARG A 62 7.74 -2.25 8.19
N VAL A 63 8.36 -2.64 7.09
CA VAL A 63 7.81 -3.65 6.17
C VAL A 63 8.26 -5.02 6.68
N ASP A 64 7.33 -5.96 6.84
CA ASP A 64 7.62 -7.25 7.49
C ASP A 64 8.61 -8.11 6.69
N ASN A 65 8.54 -8.05 5.36
CA ASN A 65 9.39 -8.85 4.50
C ASN A 65 10.64 -8.06 4.11
N PRO A 66 11.85 -8.54 4.44
CA PRO A 66 13.09 -7.82 4.16
C PRO A 66 13.38 -7.70 2.66
N THR A 67 12.99 -8.70 1.85
CA THR A 67 13.14 -8.62 0.39
C THR A 67 12.26 -7.51 -0.18
N PHE A 68 10.99 -7.44 0.23
CA PHE A 68 10.11 -6.38 -0.24
C PHE A 68 10.57 -5.02 0.24
N TYR A 69 10.99 -4.91 1.51
CA TYR A 69 11.60 -3.69 2.04
C TYR A 69 12.78 -3.23 1.16
N ASN A 70 13.73 -4.11 0.87
CA ASN A 70 14.89 -3.80 0.04
C ASN A 70 14.49 -3.37 -1.37
N ASN A 71 13.50 -4.04 -1.98
CA ASN A 71 13.00 -3.64 -3.30
C ASN A 71 12.41 -2.22 -3.29
N LEU A 72 11.70 -1.84 -2.21
CA LEU A 72 11.15 -0.49 -2.05
C LEU A 72 12.25 0.55 -1.84
N ILE A 73 13.23 0.25 -0.97
CA ILE A 73 14.40 1.10 -0.72
C ILE A 73 15.23 1.30 -2.00
N MET A 74 15.38 0.26 -2.82
CA MET A 74 16.05 0.37 -4.13
C MET A 74 15.38 1.37 -5.06
N LEU A 75 14.05 1.54 -4.96
CA LEU A 75 13.34 2.57 -5.72
C LEU A 75 13.54 3.96 -5.10
N ASP A 76 13.39 4.05 -3.78
CA ASP A 76 13.56 5.27 -2.99
C ASP A 76 13.51 4.98 -1.47
N ASP A 77 14.46 5.51 -0.70
CA ASP A 77 14.53 5.31 0.77
C ASP A 77 13.24 5.69 1.52
N GLY A 78 12.51 6.70 1.03
CA GLY A 78 11.28 7.17 1.65
C GLY A 78 10.03 6.38 1.24
N LEU A 79 10.12 5.52 0.23
CA LEU A 79 8.97 4.82 -0.35
C LEU A 79 8.20 3.94 0.64
N PRO A 80 8.84 3.18 1.55
CA PRO A 80 8.11 2.43 2.59
C PRO A 80 7.20 3.33 3.43
N SER A 81 7.71 4.49 3.88
CA SER A 81 6.94 5.45 4.68
C SER A 81 5.82 6.12 3.88
N VAL A 82 6.04 6.37 2.59
CA VAL A 82 4.99 6.86 1.67
C VAL A 82 3.86 5.83 1.57
N ILE A 83 4.17 4.55 1.34
CA ILE A 83 3.15 3.50 1.25
C ILE A 83 2.40 3.33 2.57
N ALA A 84 3.13 3.34 3.70
CA ALA A 84 2.51 3.28 5.02
C ALA A 84 1.51 4.44 5.23
N SER A 85 1.88 5.65 4.80
CA SER A 85 1.00 6.82 4.86
C SER A 85 -0.25 6.66 3.98
N LEU A 86 -0.12 6.10 2.77
CA LEU A 86 -1.26 5.80 1.90
C LEU A 86 -2.22 4.77 2.52
N LEU A 87 -1.67 3.73 3.17
CA LEU A 87 -2.47 2.70 3.85
C LEU A 87 -3.26 3.27 5.04
N LEU A 88 -2.62 4.12 5.84
CA LEU A 88 -3.30 4.82 6.94
C LEU A 88 -4.35 5.79 6.42
N GLU A 89 -4.04 6.56 5.37
CA GLU A 89 -4.99 7.51 4.79
C GLU A 89 -6.21 6.81 4.18
N GLN A 90 -6.04 5.65 3.55
CA GLN A 90 -7.16 4.84 3.09
C GLN A 90 -8.08 4.41 4.24
N LEU A 91 -7.53 4.07 5.40
CA LEU A 91 -8.33 3.68 6.57
C LEU A 91 -9.03 4.88 7.21
N ASN A 92 -8.41 6.07 7.15
CA ASN A 92 -8.97 7.30 7.73
C ASN A 92 -10.10 7.89 6.88
N SER A 93 -9.89 7.98 5.57
CA SER A 93 -10.80 8.66 4.65
C SER A 93 -11.79 7.72 3.96
N GLY A 94 -11.50 6.42 3.91
CA GLY A 94 -12.24 5.45 3.10
C GLY A 94 -11.93 5.50 1.60
N VAL A 95 -11.08 6.43 1.16
CA VAL A 95 -10.66 6.57 -0.24
C VAL A 95 -9.75 5.41 -0.63
N SER A 96 -9.89 4.89 -1.84
CA SER A 96 -9.05 3.79 -2.35
C SER A 96 -8.20 4.17 -3.56
N THR A 97 -8.58 5.17 -4.35
CA THR A 97 -7.83 5.51 -5.57
C THR A 97 -6.48 6.13 -5.21
N LEU A 98 -5.40 5.64 -5.83
CA LEU A 98 -4.05 6.11 -5.50
C LEU A 98 -3.85 7.58 -5.82
N LYS A 99 -4.46 8.07 -6.91
CA LYS A 99 -4.43 9.49 -7.27
C LYS A 99 -4.97 10.38 -6.16
N GLU A 100 -6.13 10.05 -5.60
CA GLU A 100 -6.72 10.85 -4.53
C GLU A 100 -5.97 10.68 -3.20
N LEU A 101 -5.54 9.46 -2.86
CA LEU A 101 -4.73 9.23 -1.67
C LEU A 101 -3.41 10.01 -1.71
N VAL A 102 -2.74 10.03 -2.87
CA VAL A 102 -1.51 10.80 -3.07
C VAL A 102 -1.75 12.30 -2.93
N ASN A 103 -2.85 12.83 -3.46
CA ASN A 103 -3.18 14.24 -3.27
C ASN A 103 -3.32 14.58 -1.78
N ARG A 104 -4.04 13.74 -1.02
CA ARG A 104 -4.24 13.92 0.43
C ARG A 104 -2.92 13.87 1.20
N ILE A 105 -2.06 12.87 0.95
CA ILE A 105 -0.76 12.82 1.65
C ILE A 105 0.19 13.92 1.16
N THR A 106 0.00 14.49 -0.02
CA THR A 106 0.77 15.65 -0.47
C THR A 106 0.41 16.89 0.34
N GLU A 107 -0.87 17.08 0.66
CA GLU A 107 -1.34 18.17 1.55
C GLU A 107 -0.86 17.97 3.00
N ILE A 108 -0.94 16.74 3.51
CA ILE A 108 -0.48 16.39 4.87
C ILE A 108 1.05 16.47 4.98
N ASN A 109 1.76 16.13 3.91
CA ASN A 109 3.21 16.04 3.81
C ASN A 109 3.85 15.21 4.95
N PRO A 110 3.51 13.91 5.10
CA PRO A 110 3.95 13.09 6.23
C PRO A 110 5.47 12.93 6.36
N LEU A 111 6.21 13.09 5.25
CA LEU A 111 7.68 13.01 5.25
C LEU A 111 8.35 14.38 5.34
N GLY A 112 7.59 15.47 5.44
CA GLY A 112 8.13 16.82 5.65
C GLY A 112 9.01 17.31 4.50
N TYR A 113 8.70 16.93 3.25
CA TYR A 113 9.44 17.43 2.08
C TYR A 113 9.36 18.95 1.98
N ASP A 114 10.43 19.57 1.50
CA ASP A 114 10.47 21.01 1.25
C ASP A 114 9.58 21.36 0.05
N THR A 115 8.51 22.11 0.31
CA THR A 115 7.51 22.50 -0.70
C THR A 115 7.68 23.92 -1.21
N ARG A 116 8.79 24.61 -0.87
CA ARG A 116 9.08 25.96 -1.40
C ARG A 116 9.12 25.99 -2.93
N GLN A 117 9.57 24.90 -3.54
CA GLN A 117 9.41 24.67 -4.97
C GLN A 117 8.31 23.63 -5.20
N PRO A 118 7.37 23.89 -6.14
CA PRO A 118 6.32 22.93 -6.44
C PRO A 118 6.95 21.69 -7.09
N SER A 119 7.01 20.59 -6.34
CA SER A 119 7.53 19.30 -6.81
C SER A 119 6.58 18.18 -6.38
N PRO A 120 6.15 17.30 -7.31
CA PRO A 120 5.17 16.26 -7.01
C PRO A 120 5.81 15.02 -6.38
N PHE A 121 6.55 15.18 -5.28
CA PHE A 121 7.38 14.12 -4.67
C PHE A 121 6.64 12.80 -4.46
N TYR A 122 5.46 12.86 -3.82
CA TYR A 122 4.65 11.68 -3.52
C TYR A 122 4.12 11.02 -4.80
N ALA A 123 3.61 11.82 -5.76
CA ALA A 123 3.10 11.29 -7.02
C ALA A 123 4.20 10.65 -7.86
N TYR A 124 5.39 11.26 -7.92
CA TYR A 124 6.55 10.70 -8.62
C TYR A 124 6.95 9.34 -8.03
N LYS A 125 7.11 9.25 -6.70
CA LYS A 125 7.49 8.00 -6.01
C LYS A 125 6.46 6.89 -6.22
N VAL A 126 5.16 7.22 -6.13
CA VAL A 126 4.08 6.25 -6.35
C VAL A 126 4.02 5.81 -7.81
N LYS A 127 4.14 6.73 -8.78
CA LYS A 127 4.23 6.38 -10.20
C LYS A 127 5.41 5.44 -10.48
N HIS A 128 6.57 5.73 -9.90
CA HIS A 128 7.75 4.89 -10.07
C HIS A 128 7.52 3.48 -9.52
N LEU A 129 6.92 3.34 -8.34
CA LEU A 129 6.51 2.04 -7.79
C LEU A 129 5.56 1.28 -8.72
N LEU A 130 4.52 1.94 -9.21
CA LEU A 130 3.53 1.31 -10.09
C LEU A 130 4.16 0.81 -11.39
N THR A 131 5.02 1.62 -11.99
CA THR A 131 5.75 1.27 -13.22
C THR A 131 6.71 0.11 -12.99
N SER A 132 7.50 0.13 -11.91
CA SER A 132 8.42 -0.96 -11.59
C SER A 132 7.67 -2.27 -11.33
N ALA A 133 6.54 -2.23 -10.61
CA ALA A 133 5.67 -3.39 -10.43
C ALA A 133 5.07 -3.89 -11.76
N ALA A 134 4.63 -2.98 -12.64
CA ALA A 134 4.09 -3.33 -13.96
C ALA A 134 5.12 -4.03 -14.86
N LEU A 135 6.40 -3.74 -14.64
CA LEU A 135 7.50 -4.13 -15.51
C LEU A 135 8.44 -5.17 -14.90
N GLY A 136 7.99 -5.90 -13.85
CA GLY A 136 8.66 -7.10 -13.37
C GLY A 136 9.06 -7.10 -11.89
N MET A 137 8.96 -5.98 -11.16
CA MET A 137 9.25 -5.97 -9.73
C MET A 137 8.20 -6.78 -8.96
N MET A 138 8.64 -7.83 -8.27
CA MET A 138 7.79 -8.70 -7.45
C MET A 138 8.10 -8.55 -5.97
N PRO A 139 7.11 -8.47 -5.05
CA PRO A 139 7.38 -8.25 -3.63
C PRO A 139 8.26 -9.30 -2.95
N ALA A 140 8.13 -10.57 -3.34
CA ALA A 140 8.82 -11.69 -2.67
C ALA A 140 10.11 -12.13 -3.36
N THR A 141 10.53 -11.44 -4.43
CA THR A 141 11.73 -11.77 -5.21
C THR A 141 12.66 -10.58 -5.17
N ALA A 142 13.94 -10.80 -4.84
CA ALA A 142 14.94 -9.72 -4.86
C ALA A 142 15.00 -9.14 -6.28
N TRP A 143 14.86 -7.82 -6.39
CA TRP A 143 14.83 -7.13 -7.66
C TRP A 143 16.16 -6.41 -7.86
N ASP A 144 16.74 -6.50 -9.06
CA ASP A 144 18.03 -5.88 -9.39
C ASP A 144 17.88 -4.57 -10.17
N GLY A 145 16.65 -4.07 -10.30
CA GLY A 145 16.32 -2.86 -11.05
C GLY A 145 16.08 -3.08 -12.55
N ARG A 146 16.24 -4.32 -13.05
CA ARG A 146 15.99 -4.63 -14.47
C ARG A 146 14.50 -4.79 -14.73
N LEU A 147 14.08 -4.28 -15.88
CA LEU A 147 12.71 -4.38 -16.37
C LEU A 147 12.59 -5.61 -17.28
N ASP A 148 11.58 -6.44 -17.03
CA ASP A 148 11.36 -7.68 -17.79
C ASP A 148 10.81 -7.40 -19.20
N ALA A 149 10.04 -6.33 -19.36
CA ALA A 149 9.57 -5.88 -20.65
C ALA A 149 10.59 -4.90 -21.25
N ASN A 150 11.19 -5.28 -22.38
CA ASN A 150 12.05 -4.40 -23.19
C ASN A 150 11.39 -3.97 -24.52
N GLY A 151 10.21 -4.53 -24.84
CA GLY A 151 9.45 -4.27 -26.09
C GLY A 151 8.15 -3.45 -25.96
N GLY A 152 7.58 -3.30 -24.77
CA GLY A 152 6.38 -2.50 -24.50
C GLY A 152 5.42 -3.16 -23.50
N TYR A 153 4.31 -2.49 -23.18
CA TYR A 153 3.25 -2.97 -22.28
C TYR A 153 1.89 -2.94 -23.01
N LEU A 154 1.16 -4.05 -22.99
CA LEU A 154 -0.16 -4.18 -23.62
C LEU A 154 -1.26 -4.04 -22.55
N VAL A 155 -2.14 -3.05 -22.71
CA VAL A 155 -3.37 -2.90 -21.93
C VAL A 155 -4.55 -3.27 -22.80
N VAL A 156 -5.34 -4.26 -22.38
CA VAL A 156 -6.63 -4.56 -23.01
C VAL A 156 -7.71 -3.84 -22.22
N LYS A 157 -8.41 -2.91 -22.86
CA LYS A 157 -9.54 -2.19 -22.26
C LYS A 157 -10.79 -3.07 -22.21
N GLY A 158 -11.77 -2.64 -21.42
CA GLY A 158 -13.05 -3.35 -21.28
C GLY A 158 -13.89 -3.47 -22.57
N ASP A 159 -13.63 -2.62 -23.56
CA ASP A 159 -14.24 -2.66 -24.91
C ASP A 159 -13.48 -3.57 -25.90
N GLY A 160 -12.37 -4.18 -25.47
CA GLY A 160 -11.52 -5.03 -26.31
C GLY A 160 -10.43 -4.28 -27.07
N ASP A 161 -10.35 -2.95 -26.96
CA ASP A 161 -9.25 -2.19 -27.54
C ASP A 161 -7.93 -2.52 -26.86
N ILE A 162 -6.90 -2.75 -27.67
CA ILE A 162 -5.54 -2.99 -27.20
C ILE A 162 -4.73 -1.69 -27.31
N LEU A 163 -4.33 -1.14 -26.18
CA LEU A 163 -3.33 -0.09 -26.11
C LEU A 163 -1.95 -0.74 -25.98
N CYS A 164 -1.10 -0.55 -26.99
CA CYS A 164 0.30 -0.95 -26.93
C CYS A 164 1.18 0.24 -26.60
N TYR A 165 1.73 0.25 -25.39
CA TYR A 165 2.73 1.24 -24.97
C TYR A 165 4.12 0.71 -25.33
N HIS A 166 4.72 1.23 -26.40
CA HIS A 166 6.16 1.11 -26.59
C HIS A 166 6.84 2.13 -25.66
N PHE A 167 8.03 1.81 -25.13
CA PHE A 167 8.76 2.62 -24.12
C PHE A 167 9.01 4.11 -24.46
N TYR A 168 8.65 4.55 -25.67
CA TYR A 168 8.77 5.91 -26.17
C TYR A 168 7.82 6.93 -25.49
N ASP A 169 6.81 6.49 -24.73
CA ASP A 169 5.95 7.39 -23.95
C ASP A 169 5.77 6.90 -22.49
N ARG A 170 6.89 6.87 -21.76
CA ARG A 170 6.94 6.50 -20.34
C ARG A 170 6.00 7.35 -19.48
N ASN A 171 5.90 8.64 -19.77
CA ASN A 171 5.05 9.56 -19.00
C ASN A 171 3.58 9.19 -19.11
N ARG A 172 3.09 8.91 -20.33
CA ARG A 172 1.71 8.50 -20.54
C ARG A 172 1.40 7.15 -19.90
N PHE A 173 2.35 6.22 -19.91
CA PHE A 173 2.21 4.93 -19.23
C PHE A 173 2.11 5.10 -17.71
N GLU A 174 3.00 5.89 -17.12
CA GLU A 174 2.98 6.23 -15.69
C GLU A 174 1.67 6.92 -15.29
N ASP A 175 1.20 7.89 -16.08
CA ASP A 175 -0.06 8.60 -15.86
C ASP A 175 -1.28 7.67 -15.95
N TYR A 176 -1.25 6.72 -16.90
CA TYR A 176 -2.29 5.70 -17.04
C TYR A 176 -2.37 4.82 -15.80
N LEU A 177 -1.25 4.23 -15.37
CA LEU A 177 -1.21 3.38 -14.16
C LEU A 177 -1.70 4.17 -12.95
N PHE A 178 -1.16 5.36 -12.74
CA PHE A 178 -1.47 6.18 -11.57
C PHE A 178 -2.95 6.62 -11.51
N SER A 179 -3.55 6.92 -12.67
CA SER A 179 -4.96 7.34 -12.73
C SER A 179 -5.95 6.19 -12.54
N ASN A 180 -5.53 4.95 -12.84
CA ASN A 180 -6.39 3.76 -12.79
C ASN A 180 -6.11 2.83 -11.61
N ALA A 181 -5.02 3.07 -10.87
CA ALA A 181 -4.64 2.24 -9.72
C ALA A 181 -5.38 2.62 -8.43
N TYR A 182 -5.69 1.60 -7.63
CA TYR A 182 -6.31 1.75 -6.33
C TYR A 182 -5.83 0.68 -5.34
N LEU A 183 -5.93 1.02 -4.05
CA LEU A 183 -5.64 0.10 -2.95
C LEU A 183 -6.86 -0.77 -2.65
N GLU A 184 -6.67 -2.08 -2.66
CA GLU A 184 -7.70 -3.05 -2.30
C GLU A 184 -7.33 -3.74 -0.98
N ARG A 185 -8.33 -4.05 -0.15
CA ARG A 185 -8.10 -4.84 1.07
C ARG A 185 -8.23 -6.32 0.76
N SER A 186 -7.13 -7.03 0.90
CA SER A 186 -7.05 -8.48 0.70
C SER A 186 -7.64 -9.28 1.86
N SER A 187 -7.74 -10.60 1.72
CA SER A 187 -8.22 -11.46 2.80
C SER A 187 -7.29 -11.44 4.02
N THR A 188 -7.81 -11.01 5.18
CA THR A 188 -7.06 -10.93 6.44
C THR A 188 -6.55 -12.29 6.91
N SER A 189 -7.30 -13.36 6.68
CA SER A 189 -6.92 -14.73 7.06
C SER A 189 -5.91 -15.35 6.09
N ARG A 190 -5.98 -15.03 4.79
CA ARG A 190 -5.03 -15.56 3.80
C ARG A 190 -3.63 -14.96 4.00
N HIS A 191 -3.58 -13.68 4.36
CA HIS A 191 -2.34 -12.91 4.44
C HIS A 191 -1.90 -12.58 5.87
N ASN A 192 -2.59 -13.12 6.89
CA ASN A 192 -2.27 -13.02 8.31
C ASN A 192 -2.01 -11.57 8.78
N TYR A 193 -2.98 -10.69 8.59
CA TYR A 193 -2.90 -9.29 9.01
C TYR A 193 -4.20 -8.80 9.67
N ALA A 194 -4.21 -7.55 10.11
CA ALA A 194 -5.32 -6.87 10.76
C ALA A 194 -5.71 -7.41 12.15
N SER A 195 -4.75 -7.91 12.91
CA SER A 195 -4.91 -8.24 14.33
C SER A 195 -3.88 -7.46 15.15
N ILE A 196 -4.24 -7.10 16.38
CA ILE A 196 -3.31 -6.61 17.38
C ILE A 196 -2.45 -7.80 17.83
N ILE A 197 -1.13 -7.61 17.83
CA ILE A 197 -0.13 -8.58 18.24
C ILE A 197 0.65 -7.97 19.40
N LYS A 198 0.91 -8.78 20.43
CA LYS A 198 1.83 -8.43 21.53
C LYS A 198 3.21 -8.96 21.14
N GLU A 199 4.14 -8.05 20.90
CA GLU A 199 5.51 -8.36 20.51
C GLU A 199 6.32 -8.83 21.73
N GLU A 200 7.49 -9.45 21.50
CA GLU A 200 8.34 -9.99 22.57
C GLU A 200 8.86 -8.92 23.55
N ASP A 201 9.02 -7.68 23.06
CA ASP A 201 9.43 -6.53 23.87
C ASP A 201 8.28 -5.90 24.66
N GLY A 202 7.09 -6.50 24.61
CA GLY A 202 5.88 -6.02 25.28
C GLY A 202 5.14 -4.91 24.54
N THR A 203 5.66 -4.43 23.41
CA THR A 203 4.95 -3.47 22.57
C THR A 203 3.79 -4.12 21.82
N LEU A 204 2.84 -3.31 21.36
CA LEU A 204 1.72 -3.78 20.56
C LEU A 204 1.92 -3.37 19.10
N SER A 205 1.60 -4.27 18.18
CA SER A 205 1.66 -4.02 16.76
C SER A 205 0.37 -4.39 16.02
N PHE A 206 0.16 -3.79 14.86
CA PHE A 206 -0.97 -4.04 13.98
C PHE A 206 -0.51 -4.00 12.52
N LYS A 207 -0.77 -5.09 11.80
CA LYS A 207 -0.32 -5.23 10.41
C LYS A 207 -1.41 -4.81 9.42
N ILE A 208 -1.02 -4.08 8.38
CA ILE A 208 -1.88 -3.73 7.23
C ILE A 208 -1.24 -4.30 5.96
N ASN A 209 -2.03 -4.97 5.13
CA ASN A 209 -1.55 -5.55 3.88
C ASN A 209 -1.60 -4.53 2.73
N PHE A 210 -0.55 -4.50 1.93
CA PHE A 210 -0.46 -3.68 0.72
C PHE A 210 -0.82 -4.50 -0.52
N GLN A 211 -1.77 -3.98 -1.30
CA GLN A 211 -2.22 -4.55 -2.55
C GLN A 211 -2.66 -3.42 -3.49
N VAL A 212 -2.26 -3.52 -4.76
CA VAL A 212 -2.63 -2.55 -5.79
C VAL A 212 -3.35 -3.25 -6.94
N ARG A 213 -4.52 -2.72 -7.29
CA ARG A 213 -5.38 -3.16 -8.40
C ARG A 213 -5.51 -2.06 -9.44
N LEU A 214 -5.81 -2.43 -10.67
CA LEU A 214 -6.14 -1.54 -11.78
C LEU A 214 -7.62 -1.70 -12.13
N LYS A 215 -8.30 -0.57 -12.34
CA LYS A 215 -9.65 -0.51 -12.88
C LYS A 215 -9.71 -0.96 -14.35
#